data_AF-A0A5S3V3N1-F1
#
_entry.id   AF-A0A5S3V3N1-F1
#
_cell.length_a   1.000
_cell.length_b   1.000
_cell.length_c   1.000
_cell.angle_alpha   90.00
_cell.angle_beta   90.00
_cell.angle_gamma   90.00
#
_symmetry.space_group_name_H-M   'P 1'
#
loop_
_entity.id
_entity.type
_entity.pdbx_description
1 polymer ?
#
loop_
_entity_poly.entity_id
_entity_poly.type
_entity_poly.pdbx_seq_one_letter_code
_entity_poly.pdbx_strand_id
1 'polypeptide(L)'
;MSTTEIITAIMNIVLSGAAITTATVAILGLKSWSRELKGKAEFEVGRALILATYKLRDELKYARSPWICGYEFPEDYPRNSDEITAEIEANAHAHIYSKRWKPVAEAIQEFETQALEGEALWGKP
;
A
#
# COMPACT_ATOMS: atom_id res chain seq x y z
N MET A 1 20.85 -59.42 -30.54
CA MET A 1 19.80 -58.49 -30.07
C MET A 1 18.52 -58.79 -30.84
N SER A 2 17.44 -59.12 -30.15
CA SER A 2 16.13 -59.23 -30.81
C SER A 2 15.67 -57.83 -31.22
N THR A 3 14.90 -57.75 -32.30
CA THR A 3 14.29 -56.48 -32.77
C THR A 3 13.51 -55.75 -31.66
N THR A 4 12.93 -56.51 -30.72
CA THR A 4 12.25 -55.98 -29.54
C THR A 4 13.16 -55.21 -28.60
N GLU A 5 14.38 -55.70 -28.32
CA GLU A 5 15.34 -55.02 -27.43
C GLU A 5 15.77 -53.66 -27.98
N ILE A 6 15.99 -53.57 -29.30
CA ILE A 6 16.37 -52.33 -29.97
C ILE A 6 15.24 -51.30 -29.85
N ILE A 7 13.99 -51.71 -30.06
CA ILE A 7 12.81 -50.85 -29.94
C ILE A 7 12.66 -50.35 -28.49
N THR A 8 12.84 -51.23 -27.50
CA THR A 8 12.76 -50.84 -26.08
C THR A 8 13.88 -49.85 -25.69
N ALA A 9 15.11 -50.05 -26.19
CA ALA A 9 16.21 -49.14 -25.94
C ALA A 9 15.93 -47.73 -26.48
N ILE A 10 15.43 -47.62 -27.70
CA ILE A 10 15.05 -46.33 -28.31
C ILE A 10 13.92 -45.67 -27.51
N MET A 11 12.89 -46.43 -27.15
CA MET A 11 11.77 -45.93 -26.35
C MET A 11 12.24 -45.35 -25.02
N ASN A 12 13.16 -46.02 -24.32
CA ASN A 12 13.71 -45.55 -23.05
C ASN A 12 14.52 -44.26 -23.19
N ILE A 13 15.27 -44.09 -24.29
CA ILE A 13 16.00 -42.86 -24.58
C ILE A 13 15.02 -41.70 -24.79
N VAL A 14 13.96 -41.91 -25.56
CA VAL A 14 12.93 -40.89 -25.81
C VAL A 14 12.18 -40.53 -24.53
N LEU A 15 11.78 -41.51 -23.72
CA LEU A 15 11.13 -41.29 -22.43
C LEU A 15 12.02 -40.51 -21.46
N SER A 16 13.30 -40.87 -21.39
CA SER A 16 14.28 -40.16 -20.55
C SER A 16 14.45 -38.71 -21.02
N GLY A 17 14.54 -38.48 -22.33
CA GLY A 17 14.57 -37.14 -22.91
C GLY A 17 13.34 -36.32 -22.56
N ALA A 18 12.14 -36.89 -22.74
CA ALA A 18 10.87 -36.24 -22.41
C ALA A 18 10.76 -35.90 -20.91
N ALA A 19 11.23 -36.78 -20.02
CA ALA A 19 11.25 -36.53 -18.58
C ALA A 19 12.17 -35.35 -18.22
N ILE A 20 13.37 -35.28 -18.80
CA ILE A 20 14.32 -34.18 -18.57
C ILE A 20 13.75 -32.85 -19.06
N THR A 21 13.14 -32.82 -20.25
CA THR A 21 12.54 -31.60 -20.79
C THR A 21 11.40 -31.11 -19.92
N THR A 22 10.52 -32.01 -19.48
CA THR A 22 9.39 -31.66 -18.61
C THR A 22 9.87 -31.13 -17.26
N ALA A 23 10.87 -31.79 -16.65
CA ALA A 23 11.47 -31.32 -15.40
C ALA A 23 12.09 -29.92 -15.55
N THR A 24 12.78 -29.66 -16.66
CA THR A 24 13.41 -28.37 -16.93
C THR A 24 12.35 -27.26 -17.10
N VAL A 25 11.32 -27.50 -17.91
CA VAL A 25 10.23 -26.55 -18.13
C VAL A 25 9.47 -26.28 -16.82
N ALA A 26 9.23 -27.30 -16.00
CA ALA A 26 8.58 -27.14 -14.70
C ALA A 26 9.39 -26.23 -13.76
N ILE A 27 10.72 -26.42 -13.69
CA ILE A 27 11.60 -25.58 -12.87
C ILE A 27 11.61 -24.12 -13.37
N LEU A 28 11.70 -23.92 -14.69
CA LEU A 28 11.67 -22.59 -15.29
C LEU A 28 10.34 -21.89 -15.06
N GLY A 29 9.23 -22.62 -15.19
CA GLY A 29 7.88 -22.15 -14.89
C GLY A 29 7.75 -21.69 -13.44
N LEU A 30 8.19 -22.52 -12.49
CA LEU A 30 8.16 -22.20 -11.06
C LEU A 30 8.99 -20.94 -10.74
N LYS A 31 10.18 -20.83 -11.34
CA LYS A 31 11.04 -19.65 -11.16
C LYS A 31 10.41 -18.39 -11.74
N SER A 32 9.80 -18.47 -12.92
CA SER A 32 9.10 -17.33 -13.52
C SER A 32 7.90 -16.91 -12.69
N TRP A 33 7.13 -17.87 -12.19
CA TRP A 33 5.96 -17.61 -11.35
C TRP A 33 6.34 -16.96 -10.01
N SER A 34 7.39 -17.47 -9.36
CA SER A 34 7.94 -16.86 -8.14
C SER A 34 8.36 -15.40 -8.37
N ARG A 35 9.01 -15.11 -9.50
CA ARG A 35 9.40 -13.74 -9.86
C ARG A 35 8.18 -12.85 -10.11
N GLU A 36 7.15 -13.37 -10.78
CA GLU A 36 5.91 -12.61 -11.04
C GLU A 36 5.17 -12.29 -9.74
N LEU A 37 5.03 -13.26 -8.83
CA LEU A 37 4.41 -13.04 -7.52
C LEU A 37 5.16 -11.97 -6.71
N LYS A 38 6.49 -12.03 -6.70
CA LYS A 38 7.31 -11.01 -6.04
C LYS A 38 7.09 -9.62 -6.66
N GLY A 39 7.12 -9.52 -7.98
CA GLY A 39 6.91 -8.25 -8.67
C GLY A 39 5.53 -7.65 -8.45
N LYS A 40 4.48 -8.49 -8.40
CA LYS A 40 3.11 -8.03 -8.08
C LYS A 40 3.02 -7.50 -6.65
N ALA A 41 3.56 -8.24 -5.68
CA ALA A 41 3.58 -7.79 -4.29
C ALA A 41 4.33 -6.46 -4.13
N GLU A 42 5.50 -6.31 -4.77
CA GLU A 42 6.29 -5.07 -4.74
C GLU A 42 5.54 -3.89 -5.35
N PHE A 43 4.85 -4.10 -6.46
CA PHE A 43 4.05 -3.07 -7.11
C PHE A 43 2.84 -2.66 -6.27
N GLU A 44 2.10 -3.63 -5.70
CA GLU A 44 0.91 -3.36 -4.90
C GLU A 44 1.23 -2.56 -3.64
N VAL A 45 2.23 -3.01 -2.87
CA VAL A 45 2.69 -2.32 -1.66
C VAL A 45 3.28 -0.94 -2.00
N GLY A 46 4.11 -0.85 -3.03
CA GLY A 46 4.67 0.44 -3.46
C GLY A 46 3.60 1.44 -3.91
N ARG A 47 2.58 0.96 -4.64
CA ARG A 47 1.44 1.78 -5.07
C ARG A 47 0.58 2.23 -3.88
N ALA A 48 0.34 1.35 -2.92
CA ALA A 48 -0.44 1.70 -1.74
C ALA A 48 0.29 2.71 -0.85
N LEU A 49 1.60 2.52 -0.65
CA LEU A 49 2.44 3.46 0.10
C LEU A 49 2.47 4.86 -0.51
N ILE A 50 2.63 4.99 -1.83
CA ILE A 50 2.65 6.31 -2.47
C ILE A 50 1.28 7.02 -2.38
N LEU A 51 0.18 6.27 -2.45
CA LEU A 51 -1.17 6.82 -2.26
C LEU A 51 -1.38 7.30 -0.82
N ALA A 52 -0.98 6.49 0.17
CA ALA A 52 -1.05 6.88 1.59
C ALA A 52 -0.17 8.11 1.87
N THR A 53 1.01 8.19 1.25
CA THR A 53 1.90 9.36 1.34
C THR A 53 1.22 10.62 0.80
N TYR A 54 0.58 10.53 -0.37
CA TYR A 54 -0.12 11.67 -0.95
C TYR A 54 -1.33 12.10 -0.13
N LYS A 55 -2.09 11.14 0.39
CA LYS A 55 -3.21 11.42 1.30
C LYS A 55 -2.71 12.16 2.54
N LEU A 56 -1.66 11.67 3.21
CA LEU A 56 -1.06 12.33 4.36
C LEU A 56 -0.59 13.75 4.04
N ARG A 57 0.09 13.94 2.90
CA ARG A 57 0.53 15.26 2.45
C ARG A 57 -0.65 16.22 2.28
N ASP A 58 -1.73 15.76 1.65
CA ASP A 58 -2.87 16.61 1.32
C ASP A 58 -3.70 16.95 2.57
N GLU A 59 -3.88 16.01 3.50
CA GLU A 59 -4.52 16.27 4.80
C GLU A 59 -3.67 17.22 5.67
N LEU A 60 -2.35 17.06 5.70
CA LEU A 60 -1.45 17.99 6.39
C LEU A 60 -1.53 19.39 5.79
N LYS A 61 -1.62 19.50 4.46
CA LYS A 61 -1.77 20.78 3.76
C LYS A 61 -3.09 21.44 4.13
N TYR A 62 -4.19 20.67 4.18
CA TYR A 62 -5.50 21.19 4.58
C TYR A 62 -5.51 21.63 6.05
N ALA A 63 -4.98 20.81 6.96
CA ALA A 63 -4.92 21.13 8.39
C ALA A 63 -4.15 22.43 8.67
N ARG A 64 -3.10 22.71 7.88
CA ARG A 64 -2.28 23.92 7.97
C ARG A 64 -2.82 25.12 7.17
N SER A 65 -3.97 24.99 6.50
CA SER A 65 -4.55 26.06 5.71
C SER A 65 -4.98 27.22 6.62
N PRO A 66 -4.53 28.47 6.37
CA PRO A 66 -4.97 29.63 7.15
C PRO A 66 -6.44 29.99 6.88
N TRP A 67 -7.02 29.51 5.78
CA TRP A 67 -8.41 29.75 5.45
C TRP A 67 -9.31 28.86 6.31
N ILE A 68 -10.20 29.49 7.09
CA ILE A 68 -11.21 28.81 7.92
C ILE A 68 -12.59 29.15 7.35
N CYS A 69 -13.39 28.13 7.07
CA CYS A 69 -14.75 28.32 6.62
C CYS A 69 -15.72 28.43 7.79
N GLY A 70 -16.79 29.21 7.61
CA GLY A 70 -17.81 29.43 8.65
C GLY A 70 -18.48 28.14 9.16
N TYR A 71 -18.50 27.06 8.38
CA TYR A 71 -19.07 25.77 8.80
C TYR A 71 -18.17 24.99 9.78
N GLU A 72 -16.90 25.38 9.92
CA GLU A 72 -15.95 24.68 10.77
C GLU A 72 -16.06 25.10 12.24
N PHE A 73 -16.66 26.27 12.48
CA PHE A 73 -16.97 26.78 13.81
C PHE A 73 -17.98 25.85 14.52
N PRO A 74 -17.92 25.78 15.86
CA PRO A 74 -18.92 25.04 16.61
C PRO A 74 -20.30 25.69 16.49
N GLU A 75 -21.37 24.90 16.65
CA GLU A 75 -22.75 25.35 16.40
C GLU A 75 -23.21 26.47 17.35
N ASP A 76 -22.62 26.53 18.53
CA ASP A 76 -22.84 27.53 19.57
C ASP A 76 -21.99 28.79 19.38
N TYR A 77 -21.22 28.90 18.29
CA TYR A 77 -20.37 30.06 18.04
C TYR A 77 -21.21 31.34 17.83
N PRO A 78 -20.98 32.42 18.61
CA PRO A 78 -21.77 33.64 18.50
C PRO A 78 -21.68 34.27 17.12
N ARG A 79 -22.83 34.69 16.58
CA ARG A 79 -22.88 35.37 15.28
C ARG A 79 -22.69 36.88 15.39
N ASN A 80 -22.96 37.44 16.58
CA ASN A 80 -22.75 38.84 16.88
C ASN A 80 -21.32 39.05 17.40
N SER A 81 -20.58 39.96 16.79
CA SER A 81 -19.20 40.26 17.18
C SER A 81 -19.07 40.76 18.61
N ASP A 82 -20.12 41.41 19.13
CA ASP A 82 -20.11 42.00 20.48
C ASP A 82 -20.16 40.94 21.59
N GLU A 83 -20.54 39.70 21.26
CA GLU A 83 -20.61 38.57 22.18
C GLU A 83 -19.33 37.72 22.16
N ILE A 84 -18.43 37.97 21.21
CA ILE A 84 -17.19 37.20 21.04
C ILE A 84 -16.14 37.69 22.04
N THR A 85 -15.94 36.92 23.09
CA THR A 85 -14.82 37.10 24.02
C THR A 85 -13.59 36.34 23.52
N ALA A 86 -12.39 36.79 23.89
CA ALA A 86 -11.13 36.12 23.54
C ALA A 86 -11.10 34.62 23.91
N GLU A 87 -11.76 34.23 25.00
CA GLU A 87 -11.90 32.83 25.41
C GLU A 87 -12.76 32.01 24.43
N ILE A 88 -13.87 32.59 23.95
CA ILE A 88 -14.78 31.94 22.99
C ILE A 88 -14.05 31.75 21.65
N GLU A 89 -13.34 32.77 21.20
CA GLU A 89 -12.53 32.71 19.97
C GLU A 89 -11.43 31.63 20.08
N ALA A 90 -10.69 31.60 21.20
CA ALA A 90 -9.65 30.59 21.43
C ALA A 90 -10.22 29.17 21.43
N ASN A 91 -11.35 28.94 22.11
CA ASN A 91 -12.03 27.65 22.15
C ASN A 91 -12.56 27.23 20.76
N ALA A 92 -13.09 28.18 19.98
CA ALA A 92 -13.54 27.91 18.62
C ALA A 92 -12.38 27.49 17.71
N HIS A 93 -11.23 28.16 17.78
CA HIS A 93 -10.04 27.76 17.04
C HIS A 93 -9.51 26.39 17.48
N ALA A 94 -9.49 26.09 18.78
CA ALA A 94 -9.11 24.78 19.29
C ALA A 94 -10.03 23.67 18.75
N HIS A 95 -11.35 23.92 18.69
CA HIS A 95 -12.31 23.01 18.09
C HIS A 95 -12.06 22.79 16.59
N ILE A 96 -11.83 23.86 15.82
CA ILE A 96 -11.53 23.77 14.38
C ILE A 96 -10.28 22.94 14.14
N TYR A 97 -9.16 23.26 14.81
CA TYR A 97 -7.91 22.55 14.61
C TYR A 97 -7.95 21.10 15.11
N SER A 98 -8.68 20.81 16.19
CA SER A 98 -8.87 19.42 16.64
C SER A 98 -9.64 18.59 15.60
N LYS A 99 -10.67 19.15 14.96
CA LYS A 99 -11.38 18.51 13.85
C LYS A 99 -10.50 18.32 12.61
N ARG A 100 -9.73 19.34 12.22
CA ARG A 100 -8.81 19.28 11.07
C ARG A 100 -7.67 18.29 11.26
N TRP A 101 -7.23 18.08 12.49
CA TRP A 101 -6.15 17.14 12.79
C TRP A 101 -6.59 15.68 12.78
N LYS A 102 -7.89 15.40 12.98
CA LYS A 102 -8.40 14.03 13.00
C LYS A 102 -8.13 13.27 11.69
N PRO A 103 -8.42 13.79 10.49
CA PRO A 103 -8.04 13.16 9.22
C PRO A 103 -6.53 12.95 9.07
N VAL A 104 -5.71 13.86 9.59
CA VAL A 104 -4.25 13.72 9.56
C VAL A 104 -3.82 12.51 10.39
N ALA A 105 -4.36 12.34 11.60
CA ALA A 105 -4.05 11.19 12.44
C ALA A 105 -4.42 9.86 11.77
N GLU A 106 -5.58 9.81 11.11
CA GLU A 106 -6.00 8.64 10.32
C GLU A 106 -5.07 8.38 9.13
N ALA A 107 -4.65 9.43 8.41
CA ALA A 107 -3.72 9.32 7.29
C ALA A 107 -2.31 8.90 7.72
N ILE A 108 -1.85 9.32 8.91
CA ILE A 108 -0.58 8.85 9.50
C ILE A 108 -0.66 7.35 9.76
N GLN A 109 -1.73 6.87 10.40
CA GLN A 109 -1.89 5.45 10.71
C GLN A 109 -1.91 4.59 9.44
N GLU A 110 -2.59 5.06 8.39
CA GLU A 110 -2.61 4.40 7.09
C GLU A 110 -1.21 4.38 6.45
N PHE A 111 -0.49 5.50 6.46
CA PHE A 111 0.87 5.58 5.96
C PHE A 111 1.82 4.64 6.70
N GLU A 112 1.78 4.63 8.03
CA GLU A 112 2.61 3.75 8.86
C GLU A 112 2.33 2.28 8.58
N THR A 113 1.06 1.91 8.40
CA THR A 113 0.68 0.53 8.04
C THR A 113 1.32 0.12 6.70
N GLN A 114 1.21 0.99 5.69
CA GLN A 114 1.80 0.72 4.37
C GLN A 114 3.33 0.75 4.38
N ALA A 115 3.93 1.59 5.22
CA ALA A 115 5.38 1.63 5.41
C ALA A 115 5.88 0.31 6.03
N LEU A 116 5.20 -0.21 7.06
CA LEU A 116 5.54 -1.50 7.68
C LEU A 116 5.40 -2.67 6.70
N GLU A 117 4.37 -2.69 5.87
CA GLU A 117 4.24 -3.69 4.80
C GLU A 117 5.40 -3.61 3.80
N GLY A 118 5.82 -2.39 3.45
CA GLY A 118 6.99 -2.14 2.62
C GLY A 118 8.29 -2.65 3.24
N GLU A 119 8.53 -2.32 4.50
CA GLU A 119 9.69 -2.78 5.27
C GLU A 119 9.76 -4.31 5.32
N ALA A 120 8.62 -4.97 5.58
CA ALA A 120 8.52 -6.42 5.60
C ALA A 120 8.85 -7.05 4.22
N LEU A 121 8.43 -6.40 3.13
CA LEU A 121 8.64 -6.91 1.77
C LEU A 121 10.07 -6.67 1.25
N TRP A 122 10.64 -5.50 1.52
CA TRP A 122 11.96 -5.10 1.01
C TRP A 122 13.11 -5.46 1.95
N GLY A 123 12.83 -5.82 3.19
CA GLY A 123 13.81 -6.32 4.16
C GLY A 123 14.82 -5.27 4.63
N LYS A 124 14.45 -3.98 4.57
CA LYS A 124 15.27 -2.87 5.08
C LYS A 124 14.41 -1.93 5.94
N PRO A 125 14.88 -1.55 7.14
CA PRO A 125 14.44 -0.33 7.79
C PRO A 125 14.95 0.91 7.04
#